data_AF-A0A1C0U7E4-F1
#
_entry.id   AF-A0A1C0U7E4-F1
#
_cell.length_a   1.000
_cell.length_b   1.000
_cell.length_c   1.000
_cell.angle_alpha   90.00
_cell.angle_beta   90.00
_cell.angle_gamma   90.00
#
_symmetry.space_group_name_H-M   'P 1'
#
loop_
_entity.id
_entity.type
_entity.pdbx_description
1 polymer ?
#
loop_
_entity_poly.entity_id
_entity_poly.type
_entity_poly.pdbx_seq_one_letter_code
_entity_poly.pdbx_strand_id
1 'polypeptide(L)'
;MNKKSLPEMNKQVEIFTDGSCLGNPGPGGYGVLLRYQQHERTLSQGFHHTTNNRMELMAAIIGLETLTRPCKIVLTTDSQYVRQGITKWIHNWKKRDWRKADKSPVSNIDLWLRLDQAITRHEIDWQWVKGHAGHRENERCDELARTAANSPTEIDTGYIENTD
;
A
#
# COMPACT_ATOMS: atom_id res chain seq x y z
N MET A 1 -45.22 -9.56 15.91
CA MET A 1 -44.07 -10.27 15.29
C MET A 1 -42.95 -9.28 15.04
N ASN A 2 -41.99 -9.18 15.97
CA ASN A 2 -40.83 -8.30 15.80
C ASN A 2 -39.78 -9.03 14.96
N LYS A 3 -39.59 -8.58 13.71
CA LYS A 3 -38.40 -8.94 12.93
C LYS A 3 -37.20 -8.31 13.65
N LYS A 4 -36.46 -9.09 14.44
CA LYS A 4 -35.09 -8.74 14.82
C LYS A 4 -34.30 -8.61 13.52
N SER A 5 -33.96 -7.37 13.14
CA SER A 5 -32.95 -7.12 12.12
C SER A 5 -31.66 -7.82 12.57
N LEU A 6 -31.17 -8.75 11.76
CA LEU A 6 -29.83 -9.30 11.91
C LEU A 6 -28.84 -8.12 11.97
N PRO A 7 -27.81 -8.15 12.83
CA PRO A 7 -26.80 -7.10 12.84
C PRO A 7 -26.22 -6.99 11.44
N GLU A 8 -26.10 -5.77 10.91
CA GLU A 8 -25.33 -5.51 9.69
C GLU A 8 -23.96 -6.17 9.88
N MET A 9 -23.72 -7.29 9.18
CA MET A 9 -22.39 -7.85 9.10
C MET A 9 -21.53 -6.79 8.43
N ASN A 10 -20.77 -6.06 9.24
CA ASN A 10 -19.82 -5.07 8.77
C ASN A 10 -18.98 -5.71 7.67
N LYS A 11 -19.03 -5.14 6.47
CA LYS A 11 -18.32 -5.63 5.30
C LYS A 11 -16.82 -5.35 5.50
N GLN A 12 -16.16 -6.23 6.25
CA GLN A 12 -14.73 -6.14 6.52
C GLN A 12 -13.97 -6.72 5.33
N VAL A 13 -13.12 -5.90 4.72
CA VAL A 13 -12.21 -6.31 3.64
C VAL A 13 -10.82 -6.48 4.25
N GLU A 14 -10.16 -7.59 3.96
CA GLU A 14 -8.75 -7.77 4.30
C GLU A 14 -7.91 -7.44 3.08
N ILE A 15 -6.84 -6.67 3.27
CA ILE A 15 -5.88 -6.32 2.22
C ILE A 15 -4.50 -6.69 2.74
N PHE A 16 -3.75 -7.46 1.95
CA PHE A 16 -2.35 -7.77 2.20
C PHE A 16 -1.53 -7.16 1.09
N THR A 17 -0.41 -6.54 1.43
CA THR A 17 0.37 -5.78 0.46
C THR A 17 1.86 -5.95 0.69
N ASP A 18 2.59 -6.05 -0.42
CA ASP A 18 4.05 -6.05 -0.44
C ASP A 18 4.58 -5.33 -1.70
N GLY A 19 5.82 -4.85 -1.63
CA GLY A 19 6.54 -4.21 -2.71
C GLY A 19 7.97 -4.72 -2.78
N SER A 20 8.47 -4.95 -3.98
CA SER A 20 9.81 -5.48 -4.22
C SER A 20 10.52 -4.67 -5.31
N CYS A 21 11.85 -4.57 -5.21
CA CYS A 21 12.70 -3.93 -6.21
C CYS A 21 13.99 -4.73 -6.42
N LEU A 22 14.31 -5.04 -7.69
CA LEU A 22 15.54 -5.73 -8.11
C LEU A 22 16.67 -4.71 -8.26
N GLY A 23 17.26 -4.32 -7.13
CA GLY A 23 18.10 -3.13 -7.03
C GLY A 23 17.28 -1.91 -6.61
N ASN A 24 17.90 -0.94 -5.94
CA ASN A 24 17.18 0.17 -5.32
C ASN A 24 17.95 1.50 -5.53
N PRO A 25 17.73 2.21 -6.65
CA PRO A 25 16.63 2.03 -7.62
C PRO A 25 16.86 0.88 -8.63
N GLY A 26 15.79 0.42 -9.26
CA GLY A 26 15.81 -0.66 -10.25
C GLY A 26 14.41 -1.07 -10.73
N PRO A 27 14.28 -2.13 -11.54
CA PRO A 27 12.99 -2.74 -11.84
C PRO A 27 12.27 -3.15 -10.56
N GLY A 28 11.02 -2.74 -10.39
CA GLY A 28 10.25 -3.02 -9.18
C GLY A 28 8.83 -3.45 -9.49
N GLY A 29 8.14 -3.97 -8.49
CA GLY A 29 6.75 -4.38 -8.62
C GLY A 29 6.06 -4.41 -7.27
N TYR A 30 4.74 -4.34 -7.30
CA TYR A 30 3.89 -4.53 -6.11
C TYR A 30 3.06 -5.80 -6.22
N GLY A 31 2.66 -6.32 -5.07
CA GLY A 31 1.70 -7.41 -4.93
C GLY A 31 0.62 -7.02 -3.93
N VAL A 32 -0.63 -7.28 -4.28
CA VAL A 32 -1.79 -7.04 -3.42
C VAL A 32 -2.68 -8.27 -3.45
N LEU A 33 -3.13 -8.70 -2.27
CA LEU A 33 -4.20 -9.68 -2.10
C LEU A 33 -5.36 -8.99 -1.35
N LEU A 34 -6.52 -8.93 -1.99
CA LEU A 34 -7.78 -8.52 -1.35
C LEU A 34 -8.61 -9.75 -1.03
N ARG A 35 -9.18 -9.80 0.17
CA ARG A 35 -10.12 -10.83 0.58
C ARG A 35 -11.39 -10.21 1.14
N TYR A 36 -12.53 -10.72 0.68
CA TYR A 36 -13.85 -10.36 1.21
C TYR A 36 -14.71 -11.63 1.28
N GLN A 37 -15.07 -12.02 2.50
CA GLN A 37 -15.73 -13.30 2.76
C GLN A 37 -14.89 -14.47 2.20
N GLN A 38 -15.43 -15.26 1.28
CA GLN A 38 -14.73 -16.39 0.65
C GLN A 38 -14.03 -16.01 -0.67
N HIS A 39 -14.13 -14.76 -1.09
CA HIS A 39 -13.59 -14.31 -2.37
C HIS A 39 -12.24 -13.65 -2.17
N GLU A 40 -11.28 -14.07 -2.99
CA GLU A 40 -9.96 -13.47 -3.07
C GLU A 40 -9.75 -12.87 -4.46
N ARG A 41 -9.01 -11.77 -4.51
CA ARG A 41 -8.54 -11.14 -5.74
C ARG A 41 -7.11 -10.69 -5.54
N THR A 42 -6.23 -11.00 -6.48
CA THR A 42 -4.86 -10.50 -6.49
C THR A 42 -4.69 -9.40 -7.54
N LEU A 43 -3.78 -8.47 -7.26
CA LEU A 43 -3.33 -7.43 -8.19
C LEU A 43 -1.81 -7.35 -8.13
N SER A 44 -1.18 -7.10 -9.27
CA SER A 44 0.26 -6.90 -9.35
C SER A 44 0.60 -6.13 -10.62
N GLN A 45 1.65 -5.31 -10.56
CA GLN A 45 2.15 -4.56 -11.70
C GLN A 45 3.65 -4.28 -11.51
N GLY A 46 4.41 -4.41 -12.59
CA GLY A 46 5.85 -4.18 -12.63
C GLY A 46 6.20 -2.86 -13.34
N PHE A 47 7.19 -2.16 -12.81
CA PHE A 47 7.68 -0.87 -13.26
C PHE A 47 9.17 -0.96 -13.61
N HIS A 48 9.56 -0.37 -14.75
CA HIS A 48 10.92 -0.49 -15.29
C HIS A 48 11.99 0.10 -14.38
N HIS A 49 11.68 1.18 -13.67
CA HIS A 49 12.64 1.88 -12.81
C HIS A 49 11.93 2.61 -11.67
N THR A 50 12.13 2.15 -10.44
CA THR A 50 11.49 2.65 -9.22
C THR A 50 12.33 2.28 -7.98
N THR A 51 11.76 2.36 -6.78
CA THR A 51 12.39 1.97 -5.51
C THR A 51 11.48 1.06 -4.70
N ASN A 52 12.05 0.33 -3.74
CA ASN A 52 11.28 -0.54 -2.85
C ASN A 52 10.17 0.22 -2.11
N ASN A 53 10.52 1.38 -1.51
CA ASN A 53 9.59 2.22 -0.76
C ASN A 53 8.40 2.71 -1.61
N ARG A 54 8.63 3.00 -2.90
CA ARG A 54 7.56 3.40 -3.82
C ARG A 54 6.64 2.23 -4.13
N MET A 55 7.17 1.03 -4.33
CA MET A 55 6.36 -0.16 -4.56
C MET A 55 5.53 -0.56 -3.33
N GLU A 56 6.09 -0.47 -2.13
CA GLU A 56 5.35 -0.70 -0.88
C GLU A 56 4.18 0.30 -0.74
N LEU A 57 4.40 1.59 -1.04
CA LEU A 57 3.34 2.58 -1.06
C LEU A 57 2.29 2.30 -2.14
N MET A 58 2.74 1.98 -3.36
CA MET A 58 1.85 1.70 -4.48
C MET A 58 0.94 0.51 -4.19
N ALA A 59 1.47 -0.54 -3.55
CA ALA A 59 0.69 -1.71 -3.13
C ALA A 59 -0.50 -1.31 -2.23
N ALA A 60 -0.23 -0.52 -1.18
CA ALA A 60 -1.25 -0.02 -0.26
C ALA A 60 -2.28 0.87 -0.98
N ILE A 61 -1.82 1.78 -1.83
CA ILE A 61 -2.67 2.69 -2.62
C ILE A 61 -3.62 1.90 -3.52
N ILE A 62 -3.09 1.00 -4.34
CA ILE A 62 -3.87 0.22 -5.31
C ILE A 62 -4.88 -0.70 -4.60
N GLY A 63 -4.50 -1.29 -3.47
CA GLY A 63 -5.42 -2.07 -2.65
C GLY A 63 -6.63 -1.26 -2.19
N LEU A 64 -6.41 -0.04 -1.70
CA LEU A 64 -7.48 0.86 -1.26
C LEU A 64 -8.31 1.41 -2.43
N GLU A 65 -7.66 1.90 -3.49
CA GLU A 65 -8.34 2.52 -4.63
C GLU A 65 -9.20 1.56 -5.45
N THR A 66 -8.88 0.25 -5.42
CA THR A 66 -9.69 -0.79 -6.06
C THR A 66 -11.11 -0.88 -5.46
N LEU A 67 -11.29 -0.41 -4.22
CA LEU A 67 -12.58 -0.43 -3.55
C LEU A 67 -13.48 0.71 -4.04
N THR A 68 -14.62 0.33 -4.63
CA THR A 68 -15.58 1.27 -5.24
C THR A 68 -16.49 1.98 -4.22
N ARG A 69 -16.43 1.60 -2.94
CA ARG A 69 -17.24 2.18 -1.85
C ARG A 69 -16.45 2.23 -0.54
N PRO A 70 -16.84 3.09 0.41
CA PRO A 70 -16.32 3.06 1.78
C PRO A 70 -16.44 1.66 2.40
N CYS A 71 -15.41 1.22 3.11
CA CYS A 71 -15.28 -0.12 3.69
C CYS A 71 -14.60 -0.02 5.05
N LYS A 72 -14.83 -1.02 5.90
CA LYS A 72 -13.95 -1.34 7.03
C LYS A 72 -12.85 -2.25 6.53
N ILE A 73 -11.59 -1.92 6.80
CA ILE A 73 -10.45 -2.58 6.19
C ILE A 73 -9.47 -3.02 7.26
N VAL A 74 -8.94 -4.24 7.15
CA VAL A 74 -7.71 -4.64 7.82
C VAL A 74 -6.62 -4.68 6.75
N LEU A 75 -5.67 -3.76 6.81
CA LEU A 75 -4.57 -3.69 5.86
C LEU A 75 -3.29 -4.18 6.52
N THR A 76 -2.77 -5.31 6.07
CA THR A 76 -1.57 -5.96 6.57
C THR A 76 -0.39 -5.74 5.63
N THR A 77 0.70 -5.19 6.15
CA THR A 77 1.97 -5.01 5.42
C THR A 77 3.16 -5.23 6.35
N ASP A 78 4.29 -5.69 5.81
CA ASP A 78 5.56 -5.73 6.53
C ASP A 78 6.44 -4.50 6.31
N SER A 79 6.03 -3.61 5.38
CA SER A 79 6.71 -2.35 5.11
C SER A 79 6.80 -1.49 6.37
N GLN A 80 8.04 -1.31 6.85
CA GLN A 80 8.29 -0.33 7.89
C GLN A 80 8.09 1.10 7.38
N TYR A 81 8.32 1.36 6.10
CA TYR A 81 8.17 2.68 5.51
C TYR A 81 6.71 3.15 5.53
N VAL A 82 5.78 2.31 5.08
CA VAL A 82 4.34 2.56 5.14
C VAL A 82 3.89 2.68 6.60
N ARG A 83 4.30 1.73 7.47
CA ARG A 83 3.95 1.76 8.89
C ARG A 83 4.37 3.07 9.55
N GLN A 84 5.63 3.47 9.40
CA GLN A 84 6.15 4.68 10.04
C GLN A 84 5.51 5.93 9.44
N GLY A 85 5.28 5.97 8.13
CA GLY A 85 4.63 7.10 7.50
C GLY A 85 3.20 7.32 7.99
N ILE A 86 2.38 6.26 8.03
CA ILE A 86 1.00 6.36 8.51
C ILE A 86 0.92 6.65 10.01
N THR A 87 1.74 5.99 10.83
CA THR A 87 1.62 6.11 12.30
C THR A 87 2.35 7.31 12.89
N LYS A 88 3.36 7.88 12.20
CA LYS A 88 4.22 8.92 12.77
C LYS A 88 4.35 10.16 11.90
N TRP A 89 4.59 10.01 10.60
CA TRP A 89 5.06 11.13 9.78
C TRP A 89 3.94 11.94 9.13
N ILE A 90 2.92 11.27 8.59
CA ILE A 90 1.89 11.88 7.75
C ILE A 90 1.16 13.03 8.44
N HIS A 91 0.88 12.91 9.74
CA HIS A 91 0.22 13.96 10.52
C HIS A 91 1.05 15.25 10.60
N ASN A 92 2.38 15.12 10.75
CA ASN A 92 3.28 16.26 10.81
C ASN A 92 3.55 16.84 9.42
N TRP A 93 3.65 15.99 8.40
CA TRP A 93 3.78 16.44 7.00
C TRP A 93 2.56 17.24 6.55
N LYS A 94 1.35 16.79 6.84
CA LYS A 94 0.11 17.55 6.53
C LYS A 94 0.10 18.93 7.19
N LYS A 95 0.53 19.04 8.45
CA LYS A 95 0.64 20.33 9.16
C LYS A 95 1.70 21.26 8.56
N ARG A 96 2.69 20.70 7.87
CA ARG A 96 3.81 21.44 7.25
C ARG A 96 3.70 21.50 5.74
N ASP A 97 2.49 21.36 5.19
CA ASP A 97 2.24 21.41 3.74
C ASP A 97 3.16 20.46 2.95
N TRP A 98 3.36 19.26 3.48
CA TRP A 98 4.17 18.18 2.90
C TRP A 98 5.64 18.55 2.65
N ARG A 99 6.21 19.36 3.56
CA ARG A 99 7.62 19.77 3.53
C ARG A 99 8.42 19.22 4.71
N LYS A 100 9.71 18.93 4.45
CA LYS A 100 10.72 18.60 5.45
C LYS A 100 11.15 19.87 6.23
N ALA A 101 11.98 19.69 7.26
CA ALA A 101 12.48 20.79 8.09
C ALA A 101 13.31 21.82 7.29
N ASP A 102 14.02 21.36 6.25
CA ASP A 102 14.79 22.18 5.30
C ASP A 102 13.91 22.87 4.22
N LYS A 103 12.58 22.79 4.34
CA LYS A 103 11.56 23.31 3.40
C LYS A 103 11.48 22.59 2.05
N SER A 104 12.34 21.62 1.78
CA SER A 104 12.23 20.79 0.59
C SER A 104 11.03 19.83 0.70
N PRO A 105 10.46 19.36 -0.43
CA PRO A 105 9.36 18.40 -0.41
C PRO A 105 9.74 17.09 0.32
N VAL A 106 8.75 16.43 0.91
CA VAL A 106 8.95 15.06 1.40
C VAL A 106 9.21 14.11 0.24
N SER A 107 10.08 13.12 0.43
CA SER A 107 10.31 12.10 -0.58
C SER A 107 9.02 11.31 -0.85
N ASN A 108 8.78 10.97 -2.13
CA ASN A 108 7.57 10.25 -2.58
C ASN A 108 6.26 10.99 -2.25
N ILE A 109 6.29 12.34 -2.23
CA ILE A 109 5.11 13.18 -1.95
C ILE A 109 3.92 12.83 -2.84
N ASP A 110 4.16 12.50 -4.11
CA ASP A 110 3.16 12.09 -5.08
C ASP A 110 2.33 10.90 -4.59
N LEU A 111 3.01 9.85 -4.12
CA LEU A 111 2.37 8.64 -3.59
C LEU A 111 1.77 8.87 -2.21
N TRP A 112 2.42 9.66 -1.35
CA TRP A 112 1.87 9.97 -0.03
C TRP A 112 0.58 10.78 -0.09
N LEU A 113 0.49 11.76 -1.01
CA LEU A 113 -0.75 12.52 -1.26
C LEU A 113 -1.86 11.60 -1.76
N ARG A 114 -1.54 10.69 -2.70
CA ARG A 114 -2.49 9.71 -3.23
C ARG A 114 -2.97 8.74 -2.15
N LEU A 115 -2.06 8.25 -1.30
CA LEU A 115 -2.41 7.41 -0.16
C LEU A 115 -3.29 8.16 0.84
N ASP A 116 -2.96 9.42 1.19
CA ASP A 116 -3.77 10.25 2.11
C ASP A 116 -5.20 10.41 1.61
N GLN A 117 -5.39 10.59 0.30
CA GLN A 117 -6.72 10.63 -0.31
C GLN A 117 -7.43 9.29 -0.20
N ALA A 118 -6.76 8.18 -0.53
CA ALA A 118 -7.34 6.85 -0.47
C ALA A 118 -7.79 6.48 0.95
N ILE A 119 -6.97 6.78 1.98
CA ILE A 119 -7.30 6.42 3.37
C ILE A 119 -8.51 7.19 3.92
N THR A 120 -8.78 8.41 3.44
CA THR A 120 -9.92 9.21 3.93
C THR A 120 -11.28 8.60 3.62
N ARG A 121 -11.35 7.69 2.64
CA ARG A 121 -12.59 7.03 2.21
C ARG A 121 -12.98 5.83 3.07
N HIS A 122 -12.08 5.32 3.91
CA HIS A 122 -12.23 4.02 4.59
C HIS A 122 -11.95 4.10 6.09
N GLU A 123 -12.52 3.17 6.85
CA GLU A 123 -12.12 2.91 8.24
C GLU A 123 -11.07 1.81 8.20
N ILE A 124 -9.80 2.15 8.41
CA ILE A 124 -8.66 1.24 8.21
C ILE A 124 -8.00 0.90 9.54
N ASP A 125 -7.93 -0.39 9.84
CA ASP A 125 -7.05 -0.96 10.84
C ASP A 125 -5.74 -1.41 10.18
N TRP A 126 -4.63 -0.79 10.59
CA TRP A 126 -3.31 -1.04 10.02
C TRP A 126 -2.58 -2.09 10.83
N GLN A 127 -2.35 -3.25 10.22
CA GLN A 127 -1.61 -4.35 10.83
C GLN A 127 -0.20 -4.39 10.25
N TRP A 128 0.78 -4.45 11.13
CA TRP A 128 2.17 -4.64 10.74
C TRP A 128 2.65 -6.02 11.17
N VAL A 129 3.19 -6.74 10.20
CA VAL A 129 3.84 -8.04 10.45
C VAL A 129 5.33 -7.89 10.23
N LYS A 130 6.12 -8.71 10.93
CA LYS A 130 7.57 -8.71 10.73
C LYS A 130 7.91 -9.60 9.53
N GLY A 131 8.64 -9.07 8.55
CA GLY A 131 9.05 -9.80 7.35
C GLY A 131 9.76 -11.12 7.66
N HIS A 132 9.47 -12.14 6.84
CA HIS A 132 9.97 -13.53 6.88
C HIS A 132 9.46 -14.48 7.98
N ALA A 133 8.26 -14.27 8.53
CA ALA A 133 7.68 -15.24 9.46
C ALA A 133 6.17 -15.49 9.23
N GLY A 134 5.84 -16.51 8.42
CA GLY A 134 4.65 -17.34 8.62
C GLY A 134 3.29 -16.76 8.24
N HIS A 135 3.25 -15.63 7.52
CA HIS A 135 2.01 -15.07 6.97
C HIS A 135 1.88 -15.43 5.49
N ARG A 136 1.12 -16.50 5.21
CA ARG A 136 0.93 -17.04 3.85
C ARG A 136 0.48 -15.98 2.84
N GLU A 137 -0.35 -15.04 3.27
CA GLU A 137 -0.84 -13.95 2.44
C GLU A 137 0.26 -12.93 2.07
N ASN A 138 1.15 -12.62 3.01
CA ASN A 138 2.30 -11.74 2.74
C ASN A 138 3.30 -12.43 1.82
N GLU A 139 3.60 -13.71 2.03
CA GLU A 139 4.47 -14.50 1.13
C GLU A 139 3.92 -14.52 -0.31
N ARG A 140 2.59 -14.62 -0.45
CA ARG A 140 1.94 -14.52 -1.76
C ARG A 140 2.07 -13.13 -2.38
N CYS A 141 2.00 -12.06 -1.59
CA CYS A 141 2.19 -10.70 -2.09
C CYS A 141 3.65 -10.44 -2.49
N ASP A 142 4.60 -10.93 -1.71
CA ASP A 142 6.04 -10.90 -2.02
C ASP A 142 6.33 -11.60 -3.36
N GLU A 143 5.78 -12.80 -3.56
CA GLU A 143 5.93 -13.54 -4.82
C GLU A 143 5.36 -12.74 -6.00
N LEU A 144 4.14 -12.21 -5.88
CA LEU A 144 3.53 -11.35 -6.90
C LEU A 144 4.41 -10.13 -7.23
N ALA A 145 4.89 -9.43 -6.20
CA ALA A 145 5.74 -8.26 -6.34
C ALA A 145 7.05 -8.59 -7.07
N ARG A 146 7.71 -9.69 -6.68
CA ARG A 146 8.95 -10.17 -7.32
C ARG A 146 8.75 -10.61 -8.75
N THR A 147 7.68 -11.36 -9.05
CA THR A 147 7.36 -11.77 -10.42
C THR A 147 7.16 -10.55 -11.31
N ALA A 148 6.40 -9.55 -10.83
CA ALA A 148 6.19 -8.31 -11.55
C ALA A 148 7.49 -7.50 -11.75
N ALA A 149 8.35 -7.42 -10.73
CA ALA A 149 9.65 -6.75 -10.85
C ALA A 149 10.58 -7.40 -11.88
N ASN A 150 10.47 -8.73 -12.09
CA ASN A 150 11.22 -9.47 -13.11
C ASN A 150 10.66 -9.32 -14.53
N SER A 151 9.44 -8.80 -14.69
CA SER A 151 8.79 -8.60 -15.99
C SER A 151 8.05 -7.26 -16.02
N PRO A 152 8.77 -6.14 -15.85
CA PRO A 152 8.14 -4.81 -15.78
C PRO A 152 7.54 -4.43 -17.13
N THR A 153 6.40 -3.74 -17.10
CA THR A 153 5.73 -3.25 -18.31
C THR A 153 5.36 -1.77 -18.24
N GLU A 154 5.49 -1.14 -17.07
CA GLU A 154 5.04 0.24 -16.83
C GLU A 154 6.19 1.17 -16.46
N ILE A 155 5.96 2.47 -16.61
CA ILE A 155 6.90 3.52 -16.21
C ILE A 155 6.38 4.16 -14.91
N ASP A 156 7.23 4.23 -13.88
CA ASP A 156 6.93 4.98 -12.67
C ASP A 156 7.20 6.46 -12.90
N THR A 157 6.22 7.16 -13.48
CA THR A 157 6.34 8.58 -13.85
C THR A 157 6.54 9.52 -12.66
N GLY A 158 6.25 9.08 -11.44
CA GLY A 158 6.48 9.85 -10.22
C GLY A 158 7.84 9.59 -9.58
N TYR A 159 8.61 8.62 -10.07
CA TYR A 159 9.98 8.42 -9.63
C TYR A 159 10.86 9.55 -10.17
N ILE A 160 11.46 10.30 -9.25
CA ILE A 160 12.43 11.35 -9.55
C ILE A 160 13.76 10.85 -8.99
N GLU A 161 14.74 10.68 -9.87
CA GLU A 161 16.10 10.35 -9.47
C GLU A 161 16.66 11.54 -8.68
N ASN A 162 17.10 11.30 -7.45
CA ASN A 162 17.86 12.31 -6.73
C ASN A 162 19.25 12.36 -7.38
N THR A 163 19.42 13.25 -8.34
CA THR A 163 20.75 13.73 -8.72
C THR A 163 21.22 14.63 -7.58
N ASP A 164 21.91 14.05 -6.60
CA ASP A 164 22.80 14.82 -5.72
C ASP A 164 23.95 15.44 -6.54
#